data_AF-G9ZJC8-F1
#
_entry.id   AF-G9ZJC8-F1
#
_cell.length_a   1.000
_cell.length_b   1.000
_cell.length_c   1.000
_cell.angle_alpha   90.00
_cell.angle_beta   90.00
_cell.angle_gamma   90.00
#
_symmetry.space_group_name_H-M   'P 1'
#
loop_
_entity.id
_entity.type
_entity.pdbx_description
1 polymer ?
#
loop_
_entity_poly.entity_id
_entity_poly.type
_entity_poly.pdbx_seq_one_letter_code
_entity_poly.pdbx_strand_id
1 'polypeptide(L)'
;MRYCRHQEIERLRDIVILPQTEEPCDGITAFLAQATLWGCTEDGNNWRGRIVHPDVVLITCADDDGRFGYYAALVSRGLVKATVQIPGSLVVRRPDCLDALAILFATNTQKVFLPEQLRNMGIHIPENGVAEQDPYRFRLKFCWRDDTWRVTLGGEGILDVERCER
;
A
#
# COMPACT_ATOMS: atom_id res chain seq x y z
N MET A 1 32.01 13.27 9.92
CA MET A 1 31.46 12.65 11.15
C MET A 1 31.19 11.18 10.86
N ARG A 2 31.74 10.29 11.67
CA ARG A 2 31.69 8.82 11.50
C ARG A 2 30.42 8.26 12.12
N TYR A 3 29.73 7.39 11.40
CA TYR A 3 29.11 6.20 11.98
C TYR A 3 29.58 5.00 11.17
N CYS A 4 30.63 4.34 11.67
CA CYS A 4 30.96 2.97 11.29
C CYS A 4 30.86 2.14 12.56
N ARG A 5 29.90 1.22 12.62
CA ARG A 5 30.04 -0.02 13.38
C ARG A 5 29.94 -1.16 12.39
N HIS A 6 31.05 -1.87 12.26
CA HIS A 6 31.23 -3.07 11.47
C HIS A 6 30.29 -4.17 11.96
N GLN A 7 29.55 -4.81 11.06
CA GLN A 7 29.79 -6.18 10.57
C GLN A 7 28.62 -6.55 9.66
N GLU A 8 28.95 -7.07 8.48
CA GLU A 8 28.05 -7.49 7.39
C GLU A 8 27.39 -6.34 6.62
N ILE A 9 28.16 -5.78 5.67
CA ILE A 9 27.55 -5.29 4.43
C ILE A 9 27.07 -6.55 3.71
N GLU A 10 25.81 -6.94 3.92
CA GLU A 10 25.12 -7.79 2.95
C GLU A 10 25.17 -7.03 1.63
N ARG A 11 25.98 -7.57 0.72
CA ARG A 11 26.36 -6.92 -0.52
C ARG A 11 25.12 -6.83 -1.40
N LEU A 12 24.92 -5.65 -1.96
CA LEU A 12 24.18 -5.28 -3.17
C LEU A 12 24.44 -6.16 -4.42
N ARG A 13 25.01 -7.37 -4.30
CA ARG A 13 25.48 -8.19 -5.43
C ARG A 13 24.54 -9.29 -5.89
N ASP A 14 23.39 -9.46 -5.26
CA ASP A 14 22.31 -10.30 -5.79
C ASP A 14 21.15 -9.42 -6.30
N ILE A 15 21.49 -8.34 -7.03
CA ILE A 15 20.52 -7.65 -7.88
C ILE A 15 20.12 -8.64 -8.97
N VAL A 16 19.05 -9.37 -8.68
CA VAL A 16 18.41 -10.28 -9.62
C VAL A 16 17.92 -9.43 -10.79
N ILE A 17 18.48 -9.68 -11.98
CA ILE A 17 17.89 -9.20 -13.23
C ILE A 17 16.53 -9.86 -13.34
N LEU A 18 15.46 -9.06 -13.24
CA LEU A 18 14.11 -9.56 -13.35
C LEU A 18 13.84 -10.01 -14.79
N PRO A 19 13.13 -11.13 -14.99
CA PRO A 19 12.60 -11.46 -16.30
C PRO A 19 11.62 -10.37 -16.73
N GLN A 20 11.72 -9.92 -17.97
CA GLN A 20 10.70 -9.07 -18.57
C GLN A 20 9.43 -9.89 -18.76
N THR A 21 8.34 -9.47 -18.14
CA THR A 21 7.03 -10.10 -18.30
C THR A 21 6.01 -9.05 -18.68
N GLU A 22 5.14 -9.40 -19.63
CA GLU A 22 4.06 -8.53 -20.14
C GLU A 22 3.02 -8.19 -19.06
N GLU A 23 2.93 -8.96 -17.98
CA GLU A 23 2.00 -8.73 -16.88
C GLU A 23 2.69 -8.66 -15.50
N PRO A 24 2.23 -7.75 -14.60
CA PRO A 24 2.74 -7.63 -13.24
C PRO A 24 2.26 -8.81 -12.38
N CYS A 25 3.12 -9.82 -12.20
CA CYS A 25 2.85 -10.85 -11.20
C CYS A 25 3.11 -10.32 -9.77
N ASP A 26 2.48 -10.95 -8.77
CA ASP A 26 2.67 -10.60 -7.35
C ASP A 26 4.15 -10.64 -6.93
N GLY A 27 4.93 -11.57 -7.50
CA GLY A 27 6.35 -11.72 -7.22
C GLY A 27 7.21 -10.53 -7.68
N ILE A 28 6.96 -10.01 -8.89
CA ILE A 28 7.65 -8.82 -9.44
C ILE A 28 7.26 -7.58 -8.64
N THR A 29 5.98 -7.45 -8.33
CA THR A 29 5.46 -6.35 -7.51
C THR A 29 6.10 -6.33 -6.12
N ALA A 30 6.20 -7.49 -5.47
CA ALA A 30 6.83 -7.60 -4.15
C ALA A 30 8.32 -7.25 -4.19
N PHE A 31 9.05 -7.74 -5.21
CA PHE A 31 10.46 -7.41 -5.39
C PHE A 31 10.67 -5.90 -5.59
N LEU A 32 9.85 -5.26 -6.44
CA LEU A 32 9.97 -3.82 -6.71
C LEU A 32 9.60 -2.96 -5.50
N ALA A 33 8.61 -3.36 -4.70
CA ALA A 33 8.34 -2.71 -3.41
C ALA A 33 9.57 -2.79 -2.49
N GLN A 34 10.19 -3.95 -2.43
CA GLN A 34 11.38 -4.16 -1.61
C GLN A 34 12.58 -3.36 -2.12
N ALA A 35 12.78 -3.30 -3.44
CA ALA A 35 13.81 -2.48 -4.07
C ALA A 35 13.57 -0.97 -3.85
N THR A 36 12.30 -0.52 -3.84
CA THR A 36 11.94 0.87 -3.55
C THR A 36 12.32 1.27 -2.12
N LEU A 37 12.10 0.39 -1.14
CA LEU A 37 12.55 0.63 0.24
C LEU A 37 14.07 0.90 0.32
N TRP A 38 14.83 0.43 -0.67
CA TRP A 38 16.30 0.45 -0.72
C TRP A 38 16.85 1.42 -1.78
N GLY A 39 15.98 2.13 -2.52
CA GLY A 39 16.34 3.26 -3.37
C GLY A 39 16.72 2.96 -4.83
N CYS A 40 16.19 1.91 -5.47
CA CYS A 40 16.42 1.65 -6.90
C CYS A 40 15.37 2.29 -7.80
N THR A 41 15.77 3.10 -8.78
CA THR A 41 15.12 3.21 -10.11
C THR A 41 16.07 3.82 -11.13
N GLU A 42 16.80 3.01 -11.90
CA GLU A 42 17.18 3.36 -13.28
C GLU A 42 17.12 2.07 -14.12
N ASP A 43 16.35 2.14 -15.19
CA ASP A 43 16.17 1.16 -16.28
C ASP A 43 15.13 0.03 -16.14
N GLY A 44 14.18 0.06 -17.11
CA GLY A 44 13.31 -1.05 -17.50
C GLY A 44 12.00 -1.14 -16.72
N ASN A 45 10.93 -0.63 -17.33
CA ASN A 45 9.55 -0.54 -16.84
C ASN A 45 9.30 0.63 -15.85
N ASN A 46 8.23 1.40 -16.09
CA ASN A 46 7.86 2.63 -15.37
C ASN A 46 7.32 2.36 -13.95
N TRP A 47 8.05 1.59 -13.15
CA TRP A 47 7.71 1.28 -11.78
C TRP A 47 8.24 2.35 -10.84
N ARG A 48 7.40 2.78 -9.91
CA ARG A 48 7.72 3.75 -8.86
C ARG A 48 7.09 3.28 -7.57
N GLY A 49 7.84 3.32 -6.48
CA GLY A 49 7.28 3.07 -5.16
C GLY A 49 7.38 4.31 -4.27
N ARG A 50 6.45 4.43 -3.32
CA ARG A 50 6.39 5.49 -2.32
C ARG A 50 5.97 4.91 -0.98
N ILE A 51 6.73 5.22 0.07
CA ILE A 51 6.40 4.82 1.44
C ILE A 51 5.26 5.71 1.96
N VAL A 52 4.07 5.13 2.14
CA VAL A 52 2.88 5.85 2.66
C VAL A 52 2.72 5.68 4.17
N HIS A 53 3.19 4.55 4.72
CA HIS A 53 3.26 4.20 6.13
C HIS A 53 4.55 3.40 6.38
N PRO A 54 5.16 3.37 7.58
CA PRO A 54 6.33 2.54 7.85
C PRO A 54 6.21 1.07 7.40
N ASP A 55 4.99 0.54 7.45
CA ASP A 55 4.65 -0.83 7.04
C ASP A 55 3.92 -0.91 5.68
N VAL A 56 3.75 0.19 4.94
CA VAL A 56 3.02 0.18 3.66
C VAL A 56 3.74 0.98 2.58
N VAL A 57 3.93 0.34 1.43
CA VAL A 57 4.46 0.97 0.22
C VAL A 57 3.36 0.99 -0.85
N LEU A 58 3.08 2.16 -1.40
CA LEU A 58 2.31 2.30 -2.63
C LEU A 58 3.26 2.09 -3.79
N ILE A 59 2.90 1.20 -4.71
CA ILE A 59 3.64 0.95 -5.95
C ILE A 59 2.75 1.38 -7.10
N THR A 60 3.34 2.09 -8.04
CA THR A 60 2.73 2.47 -9.31
C THR A 60 3.56 1.84 -10.42
N CYS A 61 2.91 1.21 -11.39
CA CYS A 61 3.54 0.74 -12.61
C CYS A 61 2.82 1.35 -13.81
N ALA A 62 3.51 1.51 -14.92
CA ALA A 62 2.85 1.67 -16.21
C ALA A 62 3.29 0.53 -17.13
N ASP A 63 2.33 -0.07 -17.83
CA ASP A 63 2.64 -1.00 -18.92
C ASP A 63 3.16 -0.24 -20.16
N ASP A 64 3.55 -0.98 -21.20
CA ASP A 64 4.08 -0.41 -22.44
C ASP A 64 3.04 0.43 -23.20
N ASP A 65 1.75 0.21 -22.94
CA ASP A 65 0.63 1.00 -23.45
C ASP A 65 0.36 2.26 -22.61
N GLY A 66 1.15 2.51 -21.56
CA GLY A 66 1.01 3.65 -20.65
C GLY A 66 -0.16 3.54 -19.66
N ARG A 67 -0.75 2.36 -19.50
CA ARG A 67 -1.81 2.12 -18.51
C ARG A 67 -1.19 1.96 -17.13
N PHE A 68 -1.71 2.74 -16.18
CA PHE A 68 -1.20 2.73 -14.82
C PHE A 68 -1.85 1.65 -13.96
N GLY A 69 -1.01 0.81 -13.35
CA GLY A 69 -1.38 -0.08 -12.26
C GLY A 69 -0.96 0.50 -10.91
N TYR A 70 -1.78 0.26 -9.88
CA TYR A 70 -1.49 0.69 -8.50
C TYR A 70 -1.60 -0.52 -7.57
N TYR A 71 -0.62 -0.67 -6.69
CA TYR A 71 -0.52 -1.78 -5.76
C TYR A 71 -0.20 -1.28 -4.36
N ALA A 72 -0.78 -1.93 -3.37
CA ALA A 72 -0.48 -1.76 -1.96
C ALA A 72 0.38 -2.93 -1.49
N ALA A 73 1.55 -2.65 -0.94
CA ALA A 73 2.43 -3.66 -0.37
C ALA A 73 2.50 -3.52 1.15
N LEU A 74 2.16 -4.59 1.87
CA LEU A 74 2.37 -4.71 3.31
C LEU A 74 3.80 -5.16 3.57
N VAL A 75 4.51 -4.41 4.40
CA VAL A 75 5.92 -4.62 4.75
C VAL A 75 6.03 -4.90 6.24
N SER A 76 6.91 -5.83 6.61
CA SER A 76 7.27 -6.04 8.02
C SER A 76 8.75 -6.37 8.11
N ARG A 77 9.46 -5.63 8.97
CA ARG A 77 10.92 -5.78 9.16
C ARG A 77 11.72 -5.71 7.85
N GLY A 78 11.32 -4.81 6.94
CA GLY A 78 11.97 -4.62 5.65
C GLY A 78 11.66 -5.69 4.58
N LEU A 79 10.76 -6.64 4.88
CA LEU A 79 10.33 -7.68 3.95
C LEU A 79 8.87 -7.46 3.53
N VAL A 80 8.59 -7.61 2.23
CA VAL A 80 7.21 -7.60 1.73
C VAL A 80 6.51 -8.89 2.17
N LYS A 81 5.33 -8.74 2.77
CA LYS A 81 4.48 -9.84 3.27
C LYS A 81 3.33 -10.14 2.33
N ALA A 82 2.80 -9.12 1.68
CA ALA A 82 1.72 -9.24 0.72
C ALA A 82 1.73 -8.04 -0.22
N THR A 83 1.29 -8.26 -1.45
CA THR A 83 0.99 -7.23 -2.44
C THR A 83 -0.45 -7.40 -2.89
N VAL A 84 -1.17 -6.30 -3.00
CA VAL A 84 -2.58 -6.31 -3.43
C VAL A 84 -2.78 -5.23 -4.47
N GLN A 85 -3.37 -5.58 -5.61
CA GLN A 85 -3.75 -4.61 -6.62
C GLN A 85 -4.90 -3.74 -6.13
N ILE A 86 -4.76 -2.42 -6.28
CA ILE A 86 -5.85 -1.47 -6.03
C ILE A 86 -6.68 -1.39 -7.32
N PRO A 87 -8.00 -1.65 -7.27
CA PRO A 87 -8.86 -1.55 -8.44
C PRO A 87 -8.74 -0.19 -9.14
N GLY A 88 -8.44 -0.19 -10.43
CA GLY A 88 -8.29 1.04 -11.21
C GLY A 88 -9.52 1.94 -11.18
N SER A 89 -10.72 1.36 -11.05
CA SER A 89 -11.98 2.11 -10.90
C SER A 89 -12.06 2.92 -9.60
N LEU A 90 -11.41 2.47 -8.51
CA LEU A 90 -11.30 3.25 -7.28
C LEU A 90 -10.30 4.38 -7.45
N VAL A 91 -9.15 4.11 -8.08
CA VAL A 91 -8.12 5.11 -8.33
C VAL A 91 -8.66 6.26 -9.20
N VAL A 92 -9.38 5.94 -10.28
CA VAL A 92 -9.97 6.95 -11.18
C VAL A 92 -11.02 7.80 -10.46
N ARG A 93 -11.84 7.19 -9.59
CA ARG A 93 -12.86 7.93 -8.83
C ARG A 93 -12.26 8.78 -7.71
N ARG A 94 -11.11 8.38 -7.16
CA ARG A 94 -10.49 8.97 -5.96
C ARG A 94 -8.97 9.17 -6.15
N PRO A 95 -8.54 10.00 -7.11
CA PRO A 95 -7.12 10.18 -7.44
C PRO A 95 -6.33 10.84 -6.30
N ASP A 96 -7.01 11.55 -5.40
CA ASP A 96 -6.46 12.24 -4.22
C ASP A 96 -6.33 11.34 -2.98
N CYS A 97 -6.87 10.11 -3.04
CA CYS A 97 -6.94 9.19 -1.90
C CYS A 97 -5.94 8.02 -1.99
N LEU A 98 -4.90 8.11 -2.82
CA LEU A 98 -3.98 6.99 -3.08
C LEU A 98 -3.29 6.43 -1.82
N ASP A 99 -2.90 7.29 -0.89
CA ASP A 99 -2.27 6.86 0.38
C ASP A 99 -3.24 6.08 1.24
N ALA A 100 -4.48 6.58 1.36
CA ALA A 100 -5.54 5.93 2.11
C ALA A 100 -5.91 4.59 1.48
N LEU A 101 -6.05 4.54 0.15
CA LEU A 101 -6.28 3.30 -0.59
C LEU A 101 -5.14 2.30 -0.36
N ALA A 102 -3.88 2.72 -0.47
CA ALA A 102 -2.74 1.85 -0.22
C ALA A 102 -2.76 1.28 1.21
N ILE A 103 -2.99 2.12 2.22
CA ILE A 103 -3.12 1.67 3.61
C ILE A 103 -4.25 0.65 3.75
N LEU A 104 -5.44 0.95 3.22
CA LEU A 104 -6.60 0.07 3.35
C LEU A 104 -6.42 -1.26 2.63
N PHE A 105 -5.88 -1.26 1.41
CA PHE A 105 -5.67 -2.50 0.65
C PHE A 105 -4.51 -3.33 1.21
N ALA A 106 -3.45 -2.71 1.74
CA ALA A 106 -2.38 -3.45 2.42
C ALA A 106 -2.85 -4.07 3.74
N THR A 107 -3.78 -3.42 4.42
CA THR A 107 -4.26 -3.85 5.74
C THR A 107 -5.45 -4.77 5.68
N ASN A 108 -6.35 -4.61 4.72
CA ASN A 108 -7.56 -5.42 4.58
C ASN A 108 -7.23 -6.87 4.20
N THR A 109 -6.86 -7.66 5.21
CA THR A 109 -6.67 -9.10 5.07
C THR A 109 -7.89 -9.81 5.62
N GLN A 110 -8.38 -10.84 4.92
CA GLN A 110 -9.61 -11.59 5.26
C GLN A 110 -9.61 -12.25 6.65
N LYS A 111 -8.53 -12.14 7.43
CA LYS A 111 -8.30 -12.88 8.67
C LYS A 111 -8.51 -12.05 9.94
N VAL A 112 -8.45 -10.72 9.88
CA VAL A 112 -8.57 -9.85 11.06
C VAL A 112 -9.49 -8.68 10.70
N PHE A 113 -10.29 -8.23 11.66
CA PHE A 113 -11.21 -7.12 11.45
C PHE A 113 -10.44 -5.81 11.15
N LEU A 114 -10.76 -5.15 10.03
CA LEU A 114 -9.98 -4.01 9.52
C LEU A 114 -9.69 -2.90 10.55
N PRO A 115 -10.65 -2.45 11.40
CA PRO A 115 -10.36 -1.48 12.45
C PRO A 115 -9.27 -1.90 13.43
N GLU A 116 -9.19 -3.19 13.76
CA GLU A 116 -8.15 -3.72 14.64
C GLU A 116 -6.79 -3.69 13.95
N GLN A 117 -6.74 -4.03 12.66
CA GLN A 117 -5.49 -3.98 11.88
C GLN A 117 -4.94 -2.57 11.75
N LEU A 118 -5.80 -1.59 11.49
CA LEU A 118 -5.40 -0.18 11.43
C LEU A 118 -4.86 0.29 12.79
N ARG A 119 -5.52 -0.07 13.90
CA ARG A 119 -5.01 0.24 15.25
C ARG A 119 -3.66 -0.41 15.53
N ASN A 120 -3.47 -1.67 15.11
CA ASN A 120 -2.20 -2.38 15.28
C ASN A 120 -1.04 -1.71 14.50
N MET A 121 -1.37 -0.97 13.44
CA MET A 121 -0.40 -0.14 12.71
C MET A 121 -0.24 1.27 13.27
N GLY A 122 -0.91 1.60 14.38
CA GLY A 122 -0.86 2.94 14.97
C GLY A 122 -1.69 3.99 14.22
N ILE A 123 -2.58 3.56 13.32
CA ILE A 123 -3.53 4.45 12.65
C ILE A 123 -4.67 4.77 13.60
N HIS A 124 -4.91 6.06 13.83
CA HIS A 124 -5.93 6.50 14.74
C HIS A 124 -7.33 6.30 14.15
N ILE A 125 -8.24 5.71 14.93
CA ILE A 125 -9.66 5.63 14.62
C ILE A 125 -10.38 6.47 15.68
N PRO A 126 -11.12 7.52 15.30
CA PRO A 126 -11.91 8.33 16.22
C PRO A 126 -12.91 7.48 17.02
N GLU A 127 -13.35 7.95 18.19
CA GLU A 127 -14.30 7.22 19.05
C GLU A 127 -15.62 6.88 18.35
N ASN A 128 -16.10 7.79 17.49
CA ASN A 128 -17.25 7.60 16.60
C ASN A 128 -16.85 7.20 15.16
N GLY A 129 -15.62 6.73 14.99
CA GLY A 129 -15.04 6.41 13.69
C GLY A 129 -15.63 5.15 13.07
N VAL A 130 -16.28 4.29 13.85
CA VAL A 130 -17.01 3.13 13.33
C VAL A 130 -18.50 3.45 13.42
N ALA A 131 -19.15 3.65 12.27
CA ALA A 131 -20.56 3.99 12.19
C ALA A 131 -21.25 3.04 11.18
N GLU A 132 -22.50 2.66 11.48
CA GLU A 132 -23.30 1.70 10.70
C GLU A 132 -22.65 0.31 10.55
N GLN A 133 -23.18 -0.64 11.33
CA GLN A 133 -23.08 -2.07 11.03
C GLN A 133 -24.38 -2.49 10.35
N ASP A 134 -24.58 -2.07 9.09
CA ASP A 134 -25.49 -2.82 8.23
C ASP A 134 -24.77 -4.13 7.89
N PRO A 135 -25.41 -5.31 7.97
CA PRO A 135 -24.79 -6.58 7.57
C PRO A 135 -24.15 -6.57 6.18
N TYR A 136 -24.53 -5.64 5.30
CA TYR A 136 -23.96 -5.50 3.95
C TYR A 136 -23.06 -4.29 3.75
N ARG A 137 -23.00 -3.35 4.71
CA ARG A 137 -22.27 -2.10 4.55
C ARG A 137 -21.72 -1.59 5.88
N PHE A 138 -20.42 -1.35 5.90
CA PHE A 138 -19.69 -0.89 7.08
C PHE A 138 -18.98 0.43 6.77
N ARG A 139 -19.17 1.45 7.60
CA ARG A 139 -18.45 2.72 7.45
C ARG A 139 -17.40 2.91 8.54
N LEU A 140 -16.21 3.29 8.10
CA LEU A 140 -15.06 3.52 8.96
C LEU A 140 -14.45 4.88 8.67
N LYS A 141 -14.10 5.62 9.72
CA LYS A 141 -13.23 6.79 9.66
C LYS A 141 -11.91 6.49 10.34
N PHE A 142 -10.82 6.92 9.74
CA PHE A 142 -9.50 6.84 10.34
C PHE A 142 -8.67 8.07 9.98
N CYS A 143 -7.68 8.38 10.80
CA CYS A 143 -6.83 9.55 10.65
C CYS A 143 -5.39 9.14 10.33
N TRP A 144 -4.81 9.75 9.30
CA TRP A 144 -3.41 9.55 8.90
C TRP A 144 -2.80 10.85 8.36
N ARG A 145 -1.60 11.21 8.83
CA ARG A 145 -0.83 12.42 8.41
C ARG A 145 -1.72 13.67 8.26
N ASP A 146 -2.44 13.97 9.33
CA ASP A 146 -3.35 15.12 9.47
C ASP A 146 -4.64 15.08 8.63
N ASP A 147 -4.87 13.98 7.91
CA ASP A 147 -6.08 13.74 7.14
C ASP A 147 -7.01 12.78 7.86
N THR A 148 -8.31 13.04 7.73
CA THR A 148 -9.35 12.12 8.15
C THR A 148 -9.97 11.52 6.90
N TRP A 149 -9.98 10.21 6.81
CA TRP A 149 -10.53 9.46 5.69
C TRP A 149 -11.80 8.77 6.13
N ARG A 150 -12.80 8.71 5.25
CA ARG A 150 -13.99 7.88 5.43
C ARG A 150 -13.98 6.79 4.38
N VAL A 151 -14.24 5.58 4.82
CA VAL A 151 -14.23 4.35 4.03
C VAL A 151 -15.61 3.75 4.08
N THR A 152 -16.08 3.32 2.92
CA THR A 152 -17.23 2.43 2.80
C THR A 152 -16.74 1.05 2.42
N LEU A 153 -16.98 0.08 3.29
CA LEU A 153 -16.78 -1.34 3.04
C LEU A 153 -18.12 -2.01 2.71
N GLY A 154 -18.12 -2.96 1.78
CA GLY A 154 -19.21 -3.88 1.50
C GLY A 154 -18.79 -5.33 1.73
N GLY A 155 -19.68 -6.29 1.45
CA GLY A 155 -19.41 -7.72 1.64
C GLY A 155 -18.18 -8.25 0.88
N GLU A 156 -17.80 -7.60 -0.23
CA GLU A 156 -16.68 -8.01 -1.09
C GLU A 156 -15.41 -7.15 -0.91
N GLY A 157 -15.41 -6.18 0.02
CA GLY A 157 -14.24 -5.34 0.31
C GLY A 157 -14.49 -3.84 0.26
N ILE A 158 -13.48 -3.06 -0.15
CA ILE A 158 -13.51 -1.59 -0.14
C ILE A 158 -14.30 -1.08 -1.35
N LEU A 159 -15.41 -0.38 -1.09
CA LEU A 159 -16.29 0.16 -2.13
C LEU A 159 -15.98 1.61 -2.49
N ASP A 160 -15.58 2.41 -1.48
CA ASP A 160 -15.24 3.82 -1.65
C ASP A 160 -14.37 4.34 -0.50
N VAL A 161 -13.61 5.40 -0.78
CA VAL A 161 -12.79 6.14 0.18
C VAL A 161 -12.89 7.62 -0.16
N GLU A 162 -13.10 8.47 0.83
CA GLU A 162 -13.14 9.92 0.66
C GLU A 162 -12.37 10.61 1.78
N ARG A 163 -11.71 11.73 1.45
CA ARG A 163 -11.16 12.64 2.47
C ARG A 163 -12.33 13.38 3.11
N CYS A 164 -12.39 13.39 4.43
CA CYS A 164 -13.32 14.26 5.16
C CYS A 164 -12.77 15.68 5.14
N GLU A 165 -13.62 16.64 4.78
CA GLU A 165 -13.33 18.06 5.03
C GLU A 165 -13.21 18.28 6.55
N ARG A 166 -12.26 19.13 6.94
CA ARG A 166 -12.02 19.49 8.35
C ARG A 166 -13.11 20.38 8.91
#